data_AF-A0A9E3RYT5-F1
#
_entry.id   AF-A0A9E3RYT5-F1
#
_cell.length_a   1.000
_cell.length_b   1.000
_cell.length_c   1.000
_cell.angle_alpha   90.00
_cell.angle_beta   90.00
_cell.angle_gamma   90.00
#
_symmetry.space_group_name_H-M   'P 1'
#
loop_
_entity.id
_entity.type
_entity.pdbx_description
1 polymer ?
#
loop_
_entity_poly.entity_id
_entity_poly.type
_entity_poly.pdbx_seq_one_letter_code
_entity_poly.pdbx_strand_id
1 'polypeptide(L)'
;MEEFVGGLWDKLITRTAYRGFPKARIELKEIERIAPIFFRALGGDAGLTVRTGSAATHGARRTWLERVAGVGEKQELAWTDESSVYLPTSIDVFPERAQNRELYLWLLALAAHDVAPDAAWIVRNQAATRATLHALPGLTRRYHELVAAALALRPDPAKLNGTEQAAEVAIRAALADPGSVETFEPGKQAPAPVSLWLHPQPPV
;
A
#
# COMPACT_ATOMS: atom_id res chain seq x y z
N MET A 1 19.48 -11.33 -16.99
CA MET A 1 20.23 -11.56 -15.72
C MET A 1 19.20 -11.71 -14.60
N GLU A 2 18.28 -12.68 -14.77
CA GLU A 2 16.96 -12.73 -14.13
C GLU A 2 16.72 -14.05 -13.38
N GLU A 3 17.74 -14.60 -12.70
CA GLU A 3 17.60 -15.89 -12.00
C GLU A 3 17.87 -15.85 -10.49
N PHE A 4 18.25 -14.69 -9.93
CA PHE A 4 18.70 -14.64 -8.53
C PHE A 4 17.60 -14.38 -7.49
N VAL A 5 16.38 -14.02 -7.92
CA VAL A 5 15.27 -13.63 -7.03
C VAL A 5 14.15 -14.67 -7.02
N GLY A 6 14.31 -15.84 -7.65
CA GLY A 6 13.32 -16.93 -7.57
C GLY A 6 13.59 -17.90 -6.42
N GLY A 7 14.82 -18.42 -6.34
CA GLY A 7 15.13 -19.57 -5.48
C GLY A 7 15.23 -19.30 -3.98
N LEU A 8 15.40 -18.05 -3.55
CA LEU A 8 15.52 -17.70 -2.12
C LEU A 8 14.16 -17.42 -1.46
N TRP A 9 13.11 -17.16 -2.24
CA TRP A 9 11.80 -16.73 -1.75
C TRP A 9 10.92 -17.89 -1.33
N ASP A 10 10.98 -19.00 -2.05
CA ASP A 10 10.17 -20.20 -1.76
C ASP A 10 10.45 -20.80 -0.38
N LYS A 11 11.63 -20.54 0.20
CA LYS A 11 12.02 -21.07 1.51
C LYS A 11 11.63 -20.20 2.71
N LEU A 12 11.19 -18.96 2.49
CA LEU A 12 10.97 -17.98 3.58
C LEU A 12 9.49 -17.77 3.94
N ILE A 13 8.56 -18.31 3.14
CA ILE A 13 7.12 -18.08 3.30
C ILE A 13 6.50 -19.31 3.97
N THR A 14 6.75 -19.48 5.27
CA THR A 14 5.92 -20.36 6.09
C THR A 14 5.43 -19.59 7.30
N ARG A 15 4.10 -19.58 7.47
CA ARG A 15 3.29 -19.07 8.60
C ARG A 15 2.78 -17.64 8.49
N THR A 16 1.62 -17.54 7.86
CA THR A 16 0.31 -17.12 8.43
C THR A 16 0.29 -16.49 9.83
N ALA A 17 1.01 -15.38 9.98
CA ALA A 17 0.68 -14.24 10.81
C ALA A 17 1.70 -13.19 10.36
N TYR A 18 1.28 -12.18 9.60
CA TYR A 18 2.19 -11.16 9.11
C TYR A 18 2.88 -10.48 10.30
N ARG A 19 4.09 -10.95 10.58
CA ARG A 19 5.15 -10.19 11.25
C ARG A 19 5.92 -9.66 10.05
N GLY A 20 5.94 -8.34 9.84
CA GLY A 20 6.65 -7.73 8.73
C GLY A 20 8.14 -8.10 8.71
N PHE A 21 8.94 -7.33 7.98
CA PHE A 21 10.38 -7.55 7.85
C PHE A 21 11.19 -6.47 8.59
N PRO A 22 11.26 -6.46 9.94
CA PRO A 22 11.92 -5.40 10.72
C PRO A 22 13.36 -5.08 10.27
N LYS A 23 14.11 -6.09 9.81
CA LYS A 23 15.48 -5.89 9.30
C LYS A 23 15.55 -5.11 7.99
N ALA A 24 14.45 -5.07 7.24
CA ALA A 24 14.30 -4.37 5.96
C ALA A 24 13.48 -3.06 6.10
N ARG A 25 13.09 -2.69 7.32
CA ARG A 25 12.25 -1.53 7.63
C ARG A 25 12.87 -0.23 7.13
N ILE A 26 12.09 0.60 6.44
CA ILE A 26 12.42 2.00 6.15
C ILE A 26 11.58 2.89 7.05
N GLU A 27 12.22 3.83 7.73
CA GLU A 27 11.51 4.88 8.46
C GLU A 27 11.19 6.04 7.50
N LEU A 28 10.01 6.66 7.63
CA LEU A 28 9.63 7.81 6.81
C LEU A 28 10.63 8.97 6.94
N LYS A 29 11.26 9.12 8.13
CA LYS A 29 12.33 10.08 8.38
C LYS A 29 13.50 9.97 7.40
N GLU A 30 13.74 8.80 6.84
CA GLU A 30 14.83 8.59 5.89
C GLU A 30 14.55 9.22 4.52
N ILE A 31 13.27 9.47 4.20
CA ILE A 31 12.84 10.06 2.94
C ILE A 31 12.06 11.38 3.14
N GLU A 32 11.84 11.82 4.38
CA GLU A 32 10.98 12.97 4.71
C GLU A 32 11.39 14.26 4.01
N ARG A 33 12.69 14.42 3.73
CA ARG A 33 13.23 15.59 3.03
C ARG A 33 12.98 15.55 1.53
N ILE A 34 12.96 14.36 0.93
CA ILE A 34 12.75 14.19 -0.52
C ILE A 34 11.26 14.01 -0.84
N ALA A 35 10.47 13.44 0.06
CA ALA A 35 9.08 13.08 -0.19
C ALA A 35 8.20 14.26 -0.67
N PRO A 36 8.20 15.46 -0.04
CA PRO A 36 7.41 16.59 -0.52
C PRO A 36 7.89 17.14 -1.87
N ILE A 37 9.22 17.13 -2.11
CA ILE A 37 9.81 17.59 -3.37
C ILE A 37 9.42 16.64 -4.49
N PHE A 38 9.56 15.34 -4.24
CA PHE A 38 9.19 14.28 -5.16
C PHE A 38 7.70 14.35 -5.49
N PHE A 39 6.83 14.41 -4.49
CA PHE A 39 5.39 14.54 -4.67
C PHE A 39 5.00 15.70 -5.59
N ARG A 40 5.57 16.89 -5.35
CA ARG A 40 5.34 18.08 -6.20
C ARG A 40 5.89 17.91 -7.62
N ALA A 41 7.07 17.30 -7.75
CA ALA A 41 7.67 17.04 -9.07
C ALA A 41 6.86 16.05 -9.91
N LEU A 42 6.08 15.17 -9.27
CA LEU A 42 5.18 14.24 -9.93
C LEU A 42 3.81 14.84 -10.28
N GLY A 43 3.60 16.14 -10.07
CA GLY A 43 2.32 16.79 -10.35
C GLY A 43 1.31 16.71 -9.20
N GLY A 44 1.75 16.31 -8.00
CA GLY A 44 0.91 16.37 -6.80
C GLY A 44 0.51 17.80 -6.48
N ASP A 45 -0.73 17.98 -5.99
CA ASP A 45 -1.28 19.29 -5.66
C ASP A 45 -0.39 20.04 -4.65
N ALA A 46 -0.01 21.27 -4.99
CA ALA A 46 0.80 22.12 -4.13
C ALA A 46 0.10 22.48 -2.80
N GLY A 47 -1.24 22.40 -2.75
CA GLY A 47 -2.04 22.53 -1.54
C GLY A 47 -1.97 21.32 -0.60
N LEU A 48 -1.56 20.14 -1.09
CA LEU A 48 -1.43 18.93 -0.28
C LEU A 48 -0.08 18.88 0.45
N THR A 49 -0.13 18.64 1.75
CA THR A 49 1.07 18.44 2.59
C THR A 49 1.37 16.95 2.77
N VAL A 50 2.60 16.52 2.50
CA VAL A 50 3.05 15.17 2.86
C VAL A 50 3.29 15.11 4.37
N ARG A 51 2.55 14.26 5.07
CA ARG A 51 2.59 14.09 6.53
C ARG A 51 2.92 12.65 6.91
N THR A 52 3.47 12.50 8.11
CA THR A 52 3.56 11.20 8.78
C THR A 52 2.15 10.77 9.19
N GLY A 53 1.72 9.62 8.68
CA GLY A 53 0.52 8.91 9.05
C GLY A 53 0.67 8.31 10.43
N SER A 54 0.41 9.12 11.45
CA SER A 54 -0.24 8.64 12.65
C SER A 54 -1.56 9.39 12.75
N ALA A 55 -2.64 8.68 13.11
CA ALA A 55 -3.94 9.27 13.44
C ALA A 55 -3.87 10.31 14.58
N ALA A 56 -2.69 10.55 15.16
CA ALA A 56 -2.48 11.45 16.28
C ALA A 56 -2.52 12.95 15.94
N THR A 57 -2.61 13.34 14.66
CA THR A 57 -2.62 14.77 14.28
C THR A 57 -4.02 15.37 14.07
N HIS A 58 -5.07 14.53 13.96
CA HIS A 58 -6.47 14.95 13.90
C HIS A 58 -7.26 14.35 15.08
N GLY A 59 -7.19 15.00 16.26
CA GLY A 59 -8.19 14.83 17.33
C GLY A 59 -8.13 13.57 18.22
N ALA A 60 -7.37 12.53 17.89
CA ALA A 60 -7.34 11.28 18.68
C ALA A 60 -6.37 11.33 19.88
N ARG A 61 -6.58 12.28 20.79
CA ARG A 61 -5.95 12.28 22.13
C ARG A 61 -6.61 11.28 23.12
N ARG A 62 -7.53 10.39 22.68
CA ARG A 62 -8.46 9.71 23.61
C ARG A 62 -8.52 8.17 23.63
N THR A 63 -7.74 7.43 22.87
CA THR A 63 -7.77 5.94 22.96
C THR A 63 -6.39 5.30 23.11
N TRP A 64 -5.51 5.96 23.88
CA TRP A 64 -4.29 5.33 24.40
C TRP A 64 -4.56 4.24 25.47
N LEU A 65 -5.83 3.96 25.79
CA LEU A 65 -6.28 3.06 26.86
C LEU A 65 -6.72 1.65 26.41
N GLU A 66 -6.44 1.23 25.17
CA GLU A 66 -6.58 -0.17 24.75
C GLU A 66 -5.21 -0.84 24.48
N ARG A 67 -4.15 -0.30 25.09
CA ARG A 67 -2.77 -0.80 24.93
C ARG A 67 -2.46 -2.09 25.70
N VAL A 68 -3.46 -2.88 26.11
CA VAL A 68 -3.26 -4.14 26.88
C VAL A 68 -4.11 -5.30 26.35
N ALA A 69 -4.35 -5.38 25.03
CA ALA A 69 -4.91 -6.58 24.42
C ALA A 69 -4.22 -6.90 23.08
N GLY A 70 -3.25 -7.82 23.12
CA GLY A 70 -2.77 -8.53 21.94
C GLY A 70 -1.73 -7.79 21.09
N VAL A 71 -0.51 -8.31 21.11
CA VAL A 71 0.56 -7.96 20.16
C VAL A 71 0.13 -8.40 18.76
N GLY A 72 -0.50 -7.48 18.04
CA GLY A 72 -0.66 -7.48 16.59
C GLY A 72 -0.45 -6.04 16.14
N GLU A 73 0.74 -5.73 15.61
CA GLU A 73 1.03 -4.39 15.09
C GLU A 73 0.02 -4.07 13.96
N LYS A 74 -0.90 -3.13 14.21
CA LYS A 74 -1.77 -2.58 13.16
C LYS A 74 -0.84 -1.96 12.10
N GLN A 75 -0.87 -2.48 10.88
CA GLN A 75 -0.15 -1.88 9.76
C GLN A 75 -0.69 -0.47 9.52
N GLU A 76 0.14 0.56 9.70
CA GLU A 76 -0.18 1.91 9.25
C GLU A 76 -0.19 1.89 7.72
N LEU A 77 -1.30 2.31 7.12
CA LEU A 77 -1.48 2.37 5.66
C LEU A 77 -1.49 3.82 5.20
N ALA A 78 -1.09 4.05 3.95
CA ALA A 78 -1.15 5.39 3.36
C ALA A 78 -2.60 5.77 3.05
N TRP A 79 -2.94 7.03 3.23
CA TRP A 79 -4.27 7.59 2.92
C TRP A 79 -4.16 9.09 2.67
N THR A 80 -5.21 9.69 2.12
CA THR A 80 -5.25 11.12 1.79
C THR A 80 -6.52 11.76 2.34
N ASP A 81 -6.42 13.04 2.72
CA ASP A 81 -7.56 13.95 2.90
C ASP A 81 -7.43 15.15 1.95
N GLU A 82 -8.37 16.10 2.05
CA GLU A 82 -8.41 17.32 1.21
C GLU A 82 -7.15 18.20 1.32
N SER A 83 -6.33 18.02 2.36
CA SER A 83 -5.20 18.89 2.71
C SER A 83 -3.86 18.16 2.78
N SER A 84 -3.86 16.84 2.87
CA SER A 84 -2.66 16.07 3.23
C SER A 84 -2.63 14.65 2.67
N VAL A 85 -1.42 14.21 2.33
CA VAL A 85 -1.08 12.80 2.07
C VAL A 85 -0.39 12.24 3.31
N TYR A 86 -0.96 11.21 3.93
CA TYR A 86 -0.42 10.55 5.10
C TYR A 86 0.30 9.27 4.70
N LEU A 87 1.58 9.17 5.03
CA LEU A 87 2.42 8.00 4.78
C LEU A 87 2.74 7.26 6.08
N PRO A 88 2.82 5.91 6.10
CA PRO A 88 3.17 5.15 7.31
C PRO A 88 4.46 5.65 7.97
N THR A 89 4.54 5.64 9.31
CA THR A 89 5.76 6.10 10.01
C THR A 89 6.97 5.24 9.67
N SER A 90 6.72 3.94 9.43
CA SER A 90 7.69 3.00 8.89
C SER A 90 7.02 1.99 7.95
N ILE A 91 7.78 1.48 6.98
CA ILE A 91 7.37 0.41 6.07
C ILE A 91 8.37 -0.73 6.16
N ASP A 92 7.87 -1.92 6.49
CA ASP A 92 8.62 -3.18 6.50
C ASP A 92 7.84 -4.31 5.80
N VAL A 93 7.18 -3.99 4.69
CA VAL A 93 6.30 -4.90 3.94
C VAL A 93 7.03 -5.98 3.19
N PHE A 94 8.19 -5.65 2.64
CA PHE A 94 9.00 -6.55 1.82
C PHE A 94 10.30 -6.92 2.54
N PRO A 95 10.88 -8.10 2.28
CA PRO A 95 12.16 -8.49 2.88
C PRO A 95 13.35 -7.71 2.33
N GLU A 96 13.20 -7.06 1.18
CA GLU A 96 14.24 -6.19 0.63
C GLU A 96 13.99 -4.73 1.01
N ARG A 97 14.98 -4.13 1.68
CA ARG A 97 14.94 -2.73 2.12
C ARG A 97 14.71 -1.75 0.96
N ALA A 98 15.27 -2.06 -0.21
CA ALA A 98 15.07 -1.24 -1.41
C ALA A 98 13.61 -1.23 -1.89
N GLN A 99 12.90 -2.36 -1.78
CA GLN A 99 11.48 -2.45 -2.15
C GLN A 99 10.60 -1.65 -1.18
N ASN A 100 10.92 -1.64 0.12
CA ASN A 100 10.20 -0.81 1.11
C ASN A 100 10.41 0.68 0.85
N ARG A 101 11.60 1.09 0.42
CA ARG A 101 11.87 2.48 0.03
C ARG A 101 11.11 2.83 -1.24
N GLU A 102 11.10 1.93 -2.21
CA GLU A 102 10.35 2.11 -3.46
C GLU A 102 8.84 2.19 -3.21
N LEU A 103 8.33 1.44 -2.24
CA LEU A 103 6.92 1.49 -1.86
C LEU A 103 6.50 2.89 -1.40
N TYR A 104 7.33 3.59 -0.62
CA TYR A 104 7.04 4.99 -0.28
C TYR A 104 6.97 5.90 -1.52
N LEU A 105 7.89 5.76 -2.46
CA LEU A 105 7.91 6.56 -3.68
C LEU A 105 6.68 6.26 -4.55
N TRP A 106 6.30 4.98 -4.63
CA TRP A 106 5.09 4.55 -5.30
C TRP A 106 3.84 5.17 -4.67
N LEU A 107 3.70 5.13 -3.35
CA LEU A 107 2.55 5.72 -2.65
C LEU A 107 2.42 7.23 -2.87
N LEU A 108 3.55 7.95 -2.93
CA LEU A 108 3.56 9.37 -3.30
C LEU A 108 3.13 9.59 -4.74
N ALA A 109 3.63 8.78 -5.67
CA ALA A 109 3.27 8.87 -7.08
C ALA A 109 1.79 8.57 -7.31
N LEU A 110 1.26 7.58 -6.60
CA LEU A 110 -0.14 7.20 -6.61
C LEU A 110 -1.02 8.34 -6.09
N ALA A 111 -0.67 8.91 -4.93
CA ALA A 111 -1.40 10.05 -4.36
C ALA A 111 -1.37 11.30 -5.25
N ALA A 112 -0.29 11.51 -6.02
CA ALA A 112 -0.20 12.63 -6.95
C ALA A 112 -1.12 12.46 -8.17
N HIS A 113 -1.58 11.25 -8.46
CA HIS A 113 -2.41 10.92 -9.62
C HIS A 113 -3.76 10.30 -9.21
N ASP A 114 -4.29 10.68 -8.06
CA ASP A 114 -5.60 10.23 -7.61
C ASP A 114 -6.73 10.93 -8.38
N VAL A 115 -6.98 10.45 -9.60
CA VAL A 115 -7.88 11.08 -10.58
C VAL A 115 -9.36 10.78 -10.37
N ALA A 116 -9.71 9.91 -9.42
CA ALA A 116 -11.08 9.48 -9.16
C ALA A 116 -11.36 9.34 -7.64
N PRO A 117 -11.19 10.43 -6.85
CA PRO A 117 -11.23 10.36 -5.38
C PRO A 117 -12.58 9.89 -4.82
N ASP A 118 -13.67 10.13 -5.54
CA ASP A 118 -15.04 9.76 -5.16
C ASP A 118 -15.45 8.34 -5.60
N ALA A 119 -14.61 7.64 -6.37
CA ALA A 119 -14.91 6.29 -6.83
C ALA A 119 -14.74 5.26 -5.70
N ALA A 120 -15.36 4.09 -5.87
CA ALA A 120 -15.16 2.95 -4.98
C ALA A 120 -13.67 2.61 -4.85
N TRP A 121 -13.23 2.18 -3.66
CA TRP A 121 -11.82 2.02 -3.30
C TRP A 121 -10.96 1.29 -4.34
N ILE A 122 -11.43 0.15 -4.87
CA ILE A 122 -10.69 -0.62 -5.88
C ILE A 122 -10.59 0.14 -7.21
N VAL A 123 -11.66 0.85 -7.59
CA VAL A 123 -11.76 1.58 -8.87
C VAL A 123 -10.88 2.81 -8.80
N ARG A 124 -10.96 3.57 -7.70
CA ARG A 124 -10.09 4.72 -7.41
C ARG A 124 -8.62 4.35 -7.54
N ASN A 125 -8.19 3.29 -6.85
CA ASN A 125 -6.77 2.91 -6.84
C ASN A 125 -6.28 2.35 -8.19
N GLN A 126 -7.12 1.63 -8.94
CA GLN A 126 -6.79 1.22 -10.31
C GLN A 126 -6.67 2.43 -11.24
N ALA A 127 -7.61 3.38 -11.17
CA ALA A 127 -7.59 4.60 -11.97
C ALA A 127 -6.34 5.43 -11.67
N ALA A 128 -6.00 5.60 -10.39
CA ALA A 128 -4.79 6.28 -9.96
C ALA A 128 -3.53 5.57 -10.45
N THR A 129 -3.48 4.24 -10.32
CA THR A 129 -2.36 3.42 -10.82
C THR A 129 -2.16 3.62 -12.33
N ARG A 130 -3.24 3.53 -13.13
CA ARG A 130 -3.18 3.75 -14.59
C ARG A 130 -2.71 5.17 -14.92
N ALA A 131 -3.24 6.17 -14.22
CA ALA A 131 -2.85 7.57 -14.40
C ALA A 131 -1.36 7.79 -14.09
N THR A 132 -0.88 7.23 -12.96
CA THR A 132 0.55 7.26 -12.60
C THR A 132 1.42 6.61 -13.66
N LEU A 133 1.07 5.40 -14.12
CA LEU A 133 1.88 4.67 -15.11
C LEU A 133 1.87 5.33 -16.49
N HIS A 134 0.75 5.94 -16.87
CA HIS A 134 0.66 6.72 -18.10
C HIS A 134 1.52 8.00 -18.02
N ALA A 135 1.46 8.74 -16.91
CA ALA A 135 2.23 9.96 -16.71
C ALA A 135 3.73 9.68 -16.52
N LEU A 136 4.08 8.53 -15.92
CA LEU A 136 5.43 8.16 -15.52
C LEU A 136 5.80 6.75 -16.03
N PRO A 137 5.98 6.55 -17.36
CA PRO A 137 6.25 5.22 -17.93
C PRO A 137 7.50 4.53 -17.34
N GLY A 138 8.48 5.31 -16.86
CA GLY A 138 9.67 4.80 -16.18
C GLY A 138 9.41 4.08 -14.86
N LEU A 139 8.21 4.22 -14.27
CA LEU A 139 7.80 3.49 -13.07
C LEU A 139 7.20 2.11 -13.37
N THR A 140 6.85 1.79 -14.62
CA THR A 140 6.17 0.54 -15.00
C THR A 140 6.88 -0.71 -14.49
N ARG A 141 8.19 -0.83 -14.74
CA ARG A 141 8.98 -1.97 -14.24
C ARG A 141 8.94 -2.07 -12.72
N ARG A 142 9.10 -0.93 -12.03
CA ARG A 142 9.13 -0.86 -10.57
C ARG A 142 7.77 -1.22 -9.96
N TYR A 143 6.69 -0.80 -10.61
CA TYR A 143 5.33 -1.21 -10.24
C TYR A 143 5.15 -2.72 -10.35
N HIS A 144 5.54 -3.34 -11.46
CA HIS A 144 5.43 -4.79 -11.61
C HIS A 144 6.29 -5.55 -10.60
N GLU A 145 7.48 -5.06 -10.27
CA GLU A 145 8.33 -5.63 -9.21
C GLU A 145 7.65 -5.56 -7.82
N LEU A 146 7.03 -4.43 -7.50
CA LEU A 146 6.25 -4.26 -6.25
C LEU A 146 5.00 -5.15 -6.24
N VAL A 147 4.29 -5.27 -7.37
CA VAL A 147 3.10 -6.13 -7.51
C VAL A 147 3.48 -7.59 -7.32
N ALA A 148 4.55 -8.06 -7.97
CA ALA A 148 5.03 -9.43 -7.81
C ALA A 148 5.37 -9.74 -6.34
N ALA A 149 6.09 -8.84 -5.68
CA ALA A 149 6.42 -8.97 -4.26
C ALA A 149 5.17 -8.94 -3.36
N ALA A 150 4.20 -8.07 -3.67
CA ALA A 150 2.95 -7.99 -2.92
C ALA A 150 2.12 -9.26 -3.07
N LEU A 151 1.92 -9.75 -4.30
CA LEU A 151 1.15 -10.96 -4.60
C LEU A 151 1.72 -12.21 -3.92
N ALA A 152 3.06 -12.29 -3.76
CA ALA A 152 3.72 -13.38 -3.04
C ALA A 152 3.38 -13.43 -1.54
N LEU A 153 3.02 -12.27 -0.95
CA LEU A 153 2.66 -12.16 0.47
C LEU A 153 1.15 -12.25 0.72
N ARG A 154 0.32 -12.19 -0.33
CA ARG A 154 -1.14 -12.25 -0.20
C ARG A 154 -1.63 -13.66 0.10
N PRO A 155 -2.82 -13.81 0.73
CA PRO A 155 -3.47 -15.11 0.88
C PRO A 155 -3.63 -15.84 -0.46
N ASP A 156 -3.49 -17.16 -0.41
CA ASP A 156 -3.81 -18.03 -1.54
C ASP A 156 -5.34 -18.12 -1.71
N PRO A 157 -5.92 -17.66 -2.83
CA PRO A 157 -7.37 -17.70 -3.05
C PRO A 157 -7.96 -19.10 -2.96
N ALA A 158 -7.19 -20.16 -3.24
CA ALA A 158 -7.65 -21.54 -3.13
C ALA A 158 -7.92 -21.98 -1.68
N LYS A 159 -7.42 -21.22 -0.70
CA LYS A 159 -7.61 -21.47 0.74
C LYS A 159 -8.71 -20.61 1.36
N LEU A 160 -9.31 -19.71 0.58
CA LEU A 160 -10.41 -18.84 0.99
C LEU A 160 -11.73 -19.36 0.42
N ASN A 161 -12.85 -18.96 1.03
CA ASN A 161 -14.17 -19.44 0.64
C ASN A 161 -15.13 -18.30 0.32
N GLY A 162 -16.03 -18.52 -0.64
CA GLY A 162 -17.15 -17.62 -0.93
C GLY A 162 -16.71 -16.20 -1.27
N THR A 163 -17.27 -15.21 -0.59
CA THR A 163 -17.01 -13.79 -0.86
C THR A 163 -15.58 -13.36 -0.52
N GLU A 164 -14.90 -14.04 0.40
CA GLU A 164 -13.49 -13.75 0.73
C GLU A 164 -12.56 -14.17 -0.42
N GLN A 165 -12.84 -15.31 -1.04
CA GLN A 165 -12.12 -15.76 -2.24
C GLN A 165 -12.35 -14.79 -3.41
N ALA A 166 -13.60 -14.39 -3.65
CA ALA A 166 -13.94 -13.46 -4.72
C ALA A 166 -13.25 -12.10 -4.54
N ALA A 167 -13.26 -11.56 -3.31
CA ALA A 167 -12.57 -10.31 -2.98
C ALA A 167 -11.05 -10.41 -3.21
N GLU A 168 -10.42 -11.50 -2.79
CA GLU A 168 -8.99 -11.71 -2.98
C GLU A 168 -8.63 -11.87 -4.47
N VAL A 169 -9.43 -12.60 -5.25
CA VAL A 169 -9.25 -12.71 -6.71
C VAL A 169 -9.35 -11.35 -7.38
N ALA A 170 -10.35 -10.54 -7.02
CA ALA A 170 -10.53 -9.19 -7.56
C ALA A 170 -9.33 -8.29 -7.24
N ILE A 171 -8.83 -8.31 -5.99
CA ILE A 171 -7.65 -7.53 -5.60
C ILE A 171 -6.41 -7.97 -6.39
N ARG A 172 -6.18 -9.29 -6.51
CA ARG A 172 -5.02 -9.81 -7.26
C ARG A 172 -5.11 -9.44 -8.74
N ALA A 173 -6.29 -9.50 -9.35
CA ALA A 173 -6.52 -9.07 -10.73
C ALA A 173 -6.26 -7.58 -10.91
N ALA A 174 -6.83 -6.72 -10.06
CA ALA A 174 -6.66 -5.27 -10.12
C ALA A 174 -5.22 -4.79 -9.84
N LEU A 175 -4.43 -5.56 -9.09
CA LEU A 175 -2.99 -5.31 -8.92
C LEU A 175 -2.17 -5.74 -10.14
N ALA A 176 -2.55 -6.84 -10.80
CA ALA A 176 -1.83 -7.35 -11.96
C ALA A 176 -2.17 -6.57 -13.25
N ASP A 177 -3.43 -6.19 -13.41
CA ASP A 177 -3.98 -5.47 -14.56
C ASP A 177 -4.89 -4.32 -14.09
N PRO A 178 -4.31 -3.15 -13.75
CA PRO A 178 -5.07 -2.01 -13.27
C PRO A 178 -6.14 -1.57 -14.27
N GLY A 179 -7.40 -1.60 -13.84
CA GLY A 179 -8.58 -1.28 -14.64
C GLY A 179 -9.41 -2.49 -15.02
N SER A 180 -8.96 -3.71 -14.69
CA SER A 180 -9.66 -4.96 -14.99
C SER A 180 -10.89 -5.20 -14.09
N VAL A 181 -11.02 -4.48 -12.98
CA VAL A 181 -12.10 -4.70 -12.00
C VAL A 181 -12.98 -3.45 -11.88
N GLU A 182 -14.25 -3.60 -12.27
CA GLU A 182 -15.24 -2.52 -12.22
C GLU A 182 -16.00 -2.43 -10.88
N THR A 183 -16.21 -3.58 -10.23
CA THR A 183 -16.95 -3.67 -8.96
C THR A 183 -16.18 -4.50 -7.94
N PHE A 184 -16.32 -4.16 -6.66
CA PHE A 184 -15.70 -4.88 -5.56
C PHE A 184 -16.74 -5.20 -4.50
N GLU A 185 -16.94 -6.49 -4.28
CA GLU A 185 -17.78 -7.02 -3.21
C GLU A 185 -16.87 -7.45 -2.06
N PRO A 186 -16.84 -6.72 -0.93
CA PRO A 186 -16.04 -7.12 0.21
C PRO A 186 -16.55 -8.43 0.81
N GLY A 187 -15.62 -9.24 1.31
CA GLY A 187 -15.95 -10.40 2.15
C GLY A 187 -16.59 -9.98 3.47
N LYS A 188 -17.07 -10.96 4.26
CA LYS A 188 -17.53 -10.72 5.64
C LYS A 188 -16.39 -10.21 6.52
N GLN A 189 -15.19 -10.70 6.26
CA GLN A 189 -13.96 -10.21 6.87
C GLN A 189 -13.28 -9.21 5.92
N ALA A 190 -12.63 -8.21 6.50
CA ALA A 190 -11.81 -7.28 5.73
C ALA A 190 -10.69 -8.07 4.99
N PRO A 191 -10.42 -7.76 3.72
CA PRO A 191 -9.34 -8.41 2.99
C PRO A 191 -7.98 -8.10 3.63
N ALA A 192 -6.98 -8.93 3.33
CA ALA A 192 -5.61 -8.61 3.70
C ALA A 192 -5.21 -7.24 3.12
N PRO A 193 -4.52 -6.37 3.89
CA PRO A 193 -4.16 -5.03 3.44
C PRO A 193 -3.49 -5.00 2.06
N VAL A 194 -3.75 -3.96 1.28
CA VAL A 194 -3.11 -3.74 -0.02
C VAL A 194 -2.10 -2.60 0.13
N SER A 195 -0.85 -2.95 0.45
CA SER A 195 0.19 -1.97 0.80
C SER A 195 0.55 -1.00 -0.33
N LEU A 196 0.26 -1.36 -1.59
CA LEU A 196 0.53 -0.54 -2.78
C LEU A 196 -0.52 0.56 -3.01
N TRP A 197 -1.59 0.60 -2.24
CA TRP A 197 -2.75 1.46 -2.48
C TRP A 197 -3.04 2.39 -1.31
N LEU A 198 -3.78 3.46 -1.62
CA LEU A 198 -4.32 4.35 -0.60
C LEU A 198 -5.52 3.67 0.06
N HIS A 199 -5.52 3.67 1.39
CA HIS A 199 -6.61 3.16 2.19
C HIS A 199 -7.82 4.11 2.10
N PRO A 200 -9.06 3.59 2.03
CA PRO A 200 -10.24 4.42 1.76
C PRO A 200 -10.66 5.31 2.93
N GLN A 201 -10.15 5.06 4.13
CA GLN A 201 -10.47 5.81 5.35
C GLN A 201 -9.23 6.03 6.22
N PRO A 202 -9.15 7.09 7.03
CA PRO A 202 -8.12 7.18 8.06
C PRO A 202 -8.21 5.95 8.98
N PRO A 203 -7.07 5.36 9.41
CA PRO A 203 -7.10 4.24 10.35
C PRO A 203 -7.77 4.68 11.65
N VAL A 204 -8.77 3.90 12.09
CA VAL A 204 -9.54 4.10 13.33
C VAL A 204 -8.85 3.44 14.53
#